data_AF-A0A1Q8QFB6-F1
#
_entry.id   AF-A0A1Q8QFB6-F1
#
_cell.length_a   1.000
_cell.length_b   1.000
_cell.length_c   1.000
_cell.angle_alpha   90.00
_cell.angle_beta   90.00
_cell.angle_gamma   90.00
#
_symmetry.space_group_name_H-M   'P 1'
#
loop_
_entity.id
_entity.type
_entity.pdbx_description
1 polymer ?
#
loop_
_entity_poly.entity_id
_entity_poly.type
_entity_poly.pdbx_seq_one_letter_code
_entity_poly.pdbx_strand_id
1 'polypeptide(L)' 'MSNTTITQQPLENALPEAFLGYSEFVILHRAIPDVRDGLKPVHRRIIYAMHELNMAHDKAHS' A
#
# COMPACT_ATOMS: atom_id res chain seq x y z
N MET A 1 28.94 17.18 -15.40
CA MET A 1 27.84 17.71 -14.57
C MET A 1 26.55 17.46 -15.33
N SER A 2 25.70 16.54 -14.86
CA SER A 2 24.42 16.22 -15.51
C SER A 2 23.46 17.39 -15.33
N ASN A 3 22.99 17.96 -16.44
CA ASN A 3 22.00 19.04 -16.44
C ASN A 3 20.66 18.49 -15.92
N THR A 4 20.24 18.92 -14.73
CA THR A 4 18.90 18.61 -14.21
C THR A 4 17.87 19.46 -14.95
N THR A 5 17.10 18.83 -15.85
CA THR A 5 15.94 19.49 -16.48
C THR A 5 14.86 19.69 -15.43
N ILE A 6 14.54 20.94 -15.12
CA ILE A 6 13.45 21.31 -14.19
C ILE A 6 12.18 21.54 -15.02
N THR A 7 11.16 20.71 -14.79
CA THR A 7 9.82 20.90 -15.36
C THR A 7 8.98 21.72 -14.39
N GLN A 8 8.55 22.90 -14.80
CA GLN A 8 7.60 23.71 -14.02
C GLN A 8 6.18 23.40 -14.47
N GLN A 9 5.30 23.11 -13.52
CA GLN A 9 3.89 22.82 -13.77
C GLN A 9 3.02 23.66 -12.83
N PRO A 10 1.97 24.34 -13.33
CA PRO A 10 1.02 25.07 -12.48
C PRO A 10 0.31 24.13 -11.50
N LEU A 11 0.05 24.61 -10.28
CA LEU A 11 -0.53 23.80 -9.20
C LEU A 11 -1.95 23.33 -9.56
N GLU A 12 -2.73 24.18 -10.22
CA GLU A 12 -4.08 23.89 -10.69
C GLU A 12 -4.13 22.66 -11.61
N ASN A 13 -3.04 22.40 -12.34
CA ASN A 13 -2.93 21.25 -13.24
C ASN A 13 -2.36 20.02 -12.53
N ALA A 14 -1.42 20.21 -11.60
CA ALA A 14 -0.76 19.10 -10.90
C ALA A 14 -1.63 18.49 -9.78
N LEU A 15 -2.40 19.31 -9.07
CA LEU A 15 -3.14 18.88 -7.88
C LEU A 15 -4.23 17.84 -8.18
N PRO A 16 -5.10 18.00 -9.21
CA PRO A 16 -6.14 17.02 -9.50
C PRO A 16 -5.56 15.66 -9.90
N GLU A 17 -4.48 15.66 -10.68
CA GLU A 17 -3.80 14.44 -11.13
C GLU A 17 -3.18 13.68 -9.95
N ALA A 18 -2.42 14.38 -9.11
CA ALA A 18 -1.82 13.77 -7.92
C ALA A 18 -2.88 13.27 -6.94
N PHE A 19 -3.96 14.04 -6.75
CA PHE A 19 -5.06 13.67 -5.86
C PHE A 19 -5.82 12.44 -6.39
N LEU A 20 -6.11 12.38 -7.69
CA LEU A 20 -6.80 11.25 -8.30
C LEU A 20 -5.99 9.96 -8.15
N GLY A 21 -4.69 9.99 -8.50
CA GLY A 21 -3.81 8.83 -8.38
C GLY A 21 -3.67 8.33 -6.94
N TYR A 22 -3.56 9.26 -5.97
CA TYR A 22 -3.52 8.88 -4.56
C TYR A 22 -4.86 8.30 -4.07
N SER A 23 -5.98 8.90 -4.48
CA SER A 23 -7.32 8.45 -4.08
C SER A 23 -7.62 7.06 -4.59
N GLU A 24 -7.31 6.79 -5.87
CA GLU A 24 -7.44 5.46 -6.46
C GLU A 24 -6.61 4.42 -5.69
N PHE A 25 -5.33 4.73 -5.42
CA PHE A 25 -4.46 3.85 -4.66
C PHE A 25 -5.01 3.53 -3.26
N VAL A 26 -5.53 4.54 -2.55
CA VAL A 26 -6.12 4.33 -1.22
C VAL A 26 -7.35 3.44 -1.30
N ILE A 27 -8.24 3.67 -2.26
CA ILE A 27 -9.47 2.87 -2.43
C ILE A 27 -9.10 1.40 -2.67
N LEU A 28 -8.23 1.14 -3.64
CA LEU A 28 -7.91 -0.22 -4.08
C LEU A 28 -6.97 -0.97 -3.13
N HIS A 29 -5.99 -0.30 -2.53
CA HIS A 29 -4.88 -0.98 -1.83
C HIS A 29 -4.84 -0.72 -0.33
N ARG A 30 -5.79 0.01 0.24
CA ARG A 30 -5.81 0.29 1.68
C ARG A 30 -7.19 0.22 2.30
N ALA A 31 -8.18 0.83 1.68
CA ALA A 31 -9.49 1.07 2.28
C ALA A 31 -10.41 -0.16 2.19
N ILE A 32 -10.55 -0.76 0.99
CA ILE A 32 -11.51 -1.83 0.75
C ILE A 32 -10.83 -3.21 0.91
N PRO A 33 -11.41 -4.14 1.71
CA PRO A 33 -10.91 -5.51 1.80
C PRO A 33 -11.21 -6.31 0.53
N ASP A 34 -10.40 -7.32 0.25
CA ASP A 34 -10.65 -8.23 -0.88
C ASP A 34 -11.88 -9.11 -0.59
N VAL A 35 -12.77 -9.30 -1.57
CA VAL A 35 -14.01 -10.10 -1.41
C VAL A 35 -13.74 -11.57 -1.11
N ARG A 36 -12.61 -12.11 -1.59
CA ARG A 36 -12.31 -13.54 -1.50
C ARG A 36 -12.01 -13.97 -0.07
N ASP A 37 -11.33 -13.11 0.69
CA ASP A 37 -10.83 -13.41 2.03
C ASP A 37 -11.30 -12.42 3.10
N GLY A 38 -11.89 -11.28 2.72
CA GLY A 38 -12.29 -10.21 3.62
C GLY A 38 -11.11 -9.49 4.29
N LEU A 39 -9.87 -9.76 3.89
CA LEU A 39 -8.67 -9.27 4.55
C LEU A 39 -8.16 -7.98 3.91
N LYS A 40 -7.81 -7.01 4.77
CA LYS A 40 -7.05 -5.83 4.36
C LYS A 40 -5.61 -6.23 3.98
N PRO A 41 -4.94 -5.47 3.09
CA PRO A 41 -3.56 -5.77 2.68
C PRO A 41 -2.53 -5.85 3.82
N VAL A 42 -2.79 -5.20 4.96
CA VAL A 42 -1.95 -5.29 6.17
C VAL A 42 -2.10 -6.66 6.85
N HIS A 43 -3.33 -7.16 7.00
CA HIS A 43 -3.58 -8.45 7.64
C HIS A 43 -2.94 -9.60 6.86
N ARG A 44 -3.06 -9.58 5.52
CA ARG A 44 -2.43 -10.59 4.65
C ARG A 44 -0.91 -10.65 4.83
N ARG A 45 -0.26 -9.49 4.93
CA ARG A 45 1.18 -9.39 5.17
C ARG A 45 1.59 -9.90 6.55
N ILE A 46 0.82 -9.59 7.59
CA ILE A 46 1.09 -10.07 8.95
C ILE A 46 0.96 -11.59 9.00
N ILE A 47 -0.14 -12.14 8.51
CA ILE A 47 -0.39 -13.59 8.53
C ILE A 47 0.67 -14.32 7.70
N TYR A 48 1.04 -13.79 6.54
CA TYR A 48 2.12 -14.35 5.74
C TYR A 48 3.46 -14.31 6.47
N ALA A 49 3.83 -13.19 7.09
CA ALA A 49 5.07 -13.10 7.86
C ALA A 49 5.07 -14.06 9.07
N MET A 50 3.95 -14.22 9.76
CA MET A 50 3.81 -15.19 10.85
C MET A 50 3.99 -16.63 10.36
N HIS A 51 3.49 -16.95 9.17
CA HIS A 51 3.71 -18.24 8.52
C HIS A 51 5.20 -18.46 8.20
N GLU A 52 5.87 -17.47 7.61
CA GLU A 52 7.31 -17.55 7.30
C GLU A 52 8.19 -17.68 8.56
N LEU A 53 7.77 -17.06 9.66
CA LEU A 53 8.43 -17.16 10.97
C LEU A 53 8.03 -18.43 11.76
N ASN A 54 7.22 -19.31 11.16
CA ASN A 54 6.71 -20.54 11.75
C ASN A 54 6.00 -20.32 13.10
N MET A 55 5.30 -19.19 13.25
CA MET A 55 4.57 -18.80 14.46
C MET A 55 3.15 -19.39 14.45
N ALA A 56 3.07 -20.71 14.46
CA ALA A 56 1.81 -21.44 14.53
C ALA A 56 1.31 -21.55 15.99
N HIS A 57 0.02 -21.84 16.15
CA HIS A 57 -0.66 -21.91 17.45
C HIS A 57 -0.10 -22.98 18.40
N ASP A 58 0.61 -23.98 17.87
CA ASP A 58 1.24 -25.08 18.61
C ASP A 58 2.63 -24.72 19.16
N LYS A 59 3.17 -23.55 18.80
CA LYS A 59 4.49 -23.10 19.24
C LYS A 59 4.41 -22.42 20.60
N ALA A 60 5.41 -22.68 21.43
CA ALA A 60 5.57 -22.01 22.72
C ALA A 60 5.78 -20.50 22.53
N HIS A 61 5.13 -19.70 23.38
CA HIS A 61 5.37 -18.27 23.46
C HIS A 61 6.51 -18.02 24.45
N SER A 62 7.55 -17.31 24.01
CA SER A 62 8.72 -16.94 24.81
C SER A 62 8.44 -15.77 25.73
#